data_AF-A0A6A6DAF8-F1
#
_entry.id   AF-A0A6A6DAF8-F1
#
_cell.length_a   1.000
_cell.length_b   1.000
_cell.length_c   1.000
_cell.angle_alpha   90.00
_cell.angle_beta   90.00
_cell.angle_gamma   90.00
#
_symmetry.space_group_name_H-M   'P 1'
#
loop_
_entity.id
_entity.type
_entity.pdbx_description
1 polymer ?
#
loop_
_entity_poly.entity_id
_entity_poly.type
_entity_poly.pdbx_seq_one_letter_code
_entity_poly.pdbx_strand_id
1 'polypeptide(L)' 'MVQNDLKFHAEMYIVADKYQFTGLKDLIQRKFEYNSFAYYNTPEFVDAILTTYELTLETNKGLKELTAKVIARN' A
#
# COMPACT_ATOMS: atom_id res chain seq x y z
N MET A 1 -8.94 -5.59 -17.62
CA MET A 1 -8.34 -4.32 -17.16
C MET A 1 -7.87 -4.55 -15.74
N VAL A 2 -6.59 -4.34 -15.43
CA VAL A 2 -6.15 -4.32 -14.03
C VAL A 2 -6.76 -3.07 -13.41
N GLN A 3 -7.45 -3.21 -12.28
CA GLN A 3 -8.15 -2.11 -11.61
C GLN A 3 -7.16 -1.43 -10.66
N ASN A 4 -7.14 -0.10 -10.66
CA ASN A 4 -6.26 0.68 -9.78
C ASN A 4 -6.87 0.79 -8.39
N ASP A 5 -6.56 -0.21 -7.56
CA ASP A 5 -7.08 -0.33 -6.19
C ASP A 5 -6.04 0.06 -5.12
N LEU A 6 -5.06 0.90 -5.46
CA LEU A 6 -3.95 1.24 -4.54
C LEU A 6 -4.44 1.87 -3.23
N LYS A 7 -5.34 2.86 -3.31
CA LYS A 7 -5.93 3.49 -2.13
C LYS A 7 -6.74 2.49 -1.30
N PHE A 8 -7.56 1.67 -1.95
CA PHE A 8 -8.35 0.63 -1.28
C PHE A 8 -7.46 -0.36 -0.53
N HIS A 9 -6.35 -0.80 -1.14
CA HIS A 9 -5.37 -1.66 -0.48
C HIS A 9 -4.72 -0.98 0.72
N ALA A 10 -4.37 0.31 0.64
CA ALA A 10 -3.84 1.06 1.78
C ALA A 10 -4.86 1.11 2.95
N GLU A 11 -6.11 1.46 2.66
CA GLU A 11 -7.21 1.49 3.64
C GLU A 11 -7.45 0.12 4.29
N MET A 12 -7.53 -0.94 3.48
CA MET A 12 -7.73 -2.30 3.96
C MET A 12 -6.55 -2.81 4.80
N TYR A 13 -5.33 -2.37 4.51
CA TYR A 13 -4.15 -2.76 5.27
C TYR A 13 -4.24 -2.27 6.72
N ILE A 14 -4.78 -1.08 6.95
CA ILE A 14 -5.01 -0.52 8.30
C ILE A 14 -6.07 -1.33 9.04
N VAL A 15 -7.15 -1.71 8.35
CA VAL A 15 -8.19 -2.58 8.93
C VAL A 15 -7.59 -3.93 9.32
N ALA A 16 -6.82 -4.55 8.42
CA ALA A 16 -6.17 -5.84 8.69
C ALA A 16 -5.17 -5.75 9.86
N ASP A 17 -4.44 -4.64 9.96
CA ASP A 17 -3.51 -4.38 11.07
C ASP A 17 -4.26 -4.20 12.41
N LYS A 18 -5.30 -3.37 12.41
CA LYS A 18 -6.13 -3.07 13.60
C LYS A 18 -6.76 -4.33 14.21
N TYR A 19 -7.21 -5.25 13.37
CA TYR A 19 -7.85 -6.50 13.81
C TYR A 19 -6.89 -7.70 13.80
N GLN A 20 -5.59 -7.48 13.58
CA GLN A 20 -4.54 -8.50 13.55
C GLN A 20 -4.82 -9.66 12.57
N PHE A 21 -5.46 -9.37 11.45
CA PHE A 21 -5.68 -10.33 10.36
C PHE A 21 -4.41 -10.45 9.51
N THR A 22 -3.44 -11.22 10.00
CA THR A 22 -2.11 -11.40 9.38
C THR A 22 -2.19 -11.89 7.94
N GLY A 23 -3.00 -12.91 7.64
CA GLY A 23 -3.14 -13.43 6.27
C GLY A 23 -3.73 -12.42 5.28
N LEU A 24 -4.66 -11.57 5.75
CA LEU A 24 -5.21 -10.48 4.94
C LEU A 24 -4.17 -9.38 4.71
N LYS A 25 -3.41 -9.03 5.76
CA LYS A 25 -2.33 -8.04 5.70
C LYS A 25 -1.27 -8.42 4.66
N ASP A 26 -0.86 -9.69 4.64
CA ASP A 26 0.10 -10.23 3.66
C ASP A 26 -0.44 -10.21 2.23
N LEU A 27 -1.70 -10.58 2.04
CA LEU A 27 -2.36 -10.54 0.72
C LEU A 27 -2.41 -9.11 0.18
N ILE A 28 -2.74 -8.15 1.04
CA ILE A 28 -2.82 -6.74 0.67
C ILE A 28 -1.44 -6.20 0.28
N GLN A 29 -0.38 -6.52 1.03
CA GLN A 29 0.98 -6.09 0.67
C GLN A 29 1.37 -6.57 -0.73
N ARG A 30 1.13 -7.85 -1.05
CA ARG A 30 1.46 -8.41 -2.38
C ARG A 30 0.69 -7.74 -3.51
N LYS A 31 -0.61 -7.47 -3.29
CA LYS A 31 -1.44 -6.78 -4.29
C LYS A 31 -1.07 -5.31 -4.43
N PHE A 32 -0.77 -4.64 -3.32
CA PHE A 32 -0.31 -3.25 -3.32
C PHE A 32 1.04 -3.14 -4.04
N GLU A 33 1.97 -4.06 -3.82
CA GLU A 33 3.26 -4.14 -4.52
C GLU A 33 3.08 -4.24 -6.03
N TYR A 34 2.31 -5.24 -6.47
CA TYR A 34 2.05 -5.46 -7.88
C TYR A 34 1.43 -4.22 -8.56
N ASN A 35 0.42 -3.63 -7.92
CA ASN A 35 -0.24 -2.43 -8.44
C ASN A 35 0.69 -1.22 -8.40
N SER A 36 1.55 -1.10 -7.39
CA SER A 36 2.47 0.03 -7.27
C SER A 36 3.46 0.06 -8.41
N PHE A 37 3.98 -1.10 -8.82
CA PHE A 37 4.84 -1.18 -10.01
C PHE A 37 4.10 -0.85 -11.31
N ALA A 38 2.82 -1.19 -11.42
CA ALA A 38 2.02 -0.91 -12.61
C ALA A 38 1.61 0.56 -12.74
N TYR A 39 1.39 1.25 -11.61
CA TYR A 39 0.81 2.59 -11.55
C TYR A 39 1.73 3.65 -10.92
N TYR A 40 3.03 3.37 -10.74
CA TYR A 40 3.96 4.26 -10.01
C TYR A 40 4.00 5.70 -10.55
N ASN A 41 3.76 5.89 -11.86
CA ASN A 41 3.81 7.20 -12.52
C ASN A 41 2.41 7.82 -12.73
N THR A 42 1.45 7.46 -11.89
CA THR A 42 0.08 8.01 -11.96
C THR A 42 -0.27 8.77 -10.68
N PRO A 43 -1.18 9.77 -10.75
CA PRO A 43 -1.61 10.53 -9.57
C PRO A 43 -2.16 9.64 -8.44
N GLU A 44 -2.79 8.53 -8.78
CA GLU A 44 -3.38 7.60 -7.81
C GLU A 44 -2.32 6.90 -6.94
N PHE A 45 -1.09 6.73 -7.46
CA PHE A 45 0.01 6.25 -6.64
C PHE A 45 0.40 7.26 -5.57
N VAL A 46 0.43 8.56 -5.92
CA VAL A 46 0.68 9.64 -4.95
C VAL A 46 -0.40 9.64 -3.85
N ASP A 47 -1.68 9.53 -4.23
CA ASP A 47 -2.79 9.48 -3.26
C ASP A 47 -2.70 8.27 -2.32
N ALA A 48 -2.30 7.10 -2.84
CA ALA A 48 -2.11 5.90 -2.04
C ALA A 48 -0.92 6.00 -1.08
N ILE A 49 0.15 6.70 -1.49
CA ILE A 49 1.28 7.01 -0.62
C ILE A 49 0.82 7.91 0.52
N LEU A 50 0.11 9.00 0.23
CA LEU A 50 -0.40 9.92 1.25
C LEU A 50 -1.28 9.17 2.25
N THR A 51 -2.21 8.36 1.76
CA THR A 51 -3.09 7.49 2.57
C THR A 51 -2.26 6.55 3.47
N THR A 52 -1.21 5.94 2.93
CA THR A 52 -0.31 5.07 3.68
C THR A 52 0.39 5.82 4.80
N TYR A 53 0.90 7.03 4.54
CA TYR A 53 1.64 7.81 5.53
C TYR A 53 0.74 8.44 6.59
N GLU A 54 -0.47 8.86 6.24
CA GLU A 54 -1.44 9.47 7.15
C GLU A 54 -2.10 8.45 8.09
N LEU A 55 -2.37 7.23 7.60
CA LEU A 55 -3.23 6.30 8.32
C LEU A 55 -2.49 5.12 8.97
N THR A 56 -1.23 4.86 8.62
CA THR A 56 -0.43 3.84 9.30
C THR A 56 0.36 4.45 10.47
N LEU A 57 0.24 3.83 11.65
CA LEU A 57 1.06 4.16 12.82
C LEU A 57 2.56 4.14 12.46
N GLU A 58 3.39 4.94 13.12
CA GLU A 58 4.84 4.99 12.86
C GLU A 58 5.53 3.62 12.98
N THR A 59 4.99 2.74 13.82
CA THR A 59 5.46 1.36 14.00
C THR A 59 5.06 0.43 12.87
N ASN A 60 4.06 0.78 12.06
CA ASN A 60 3.58 -0.03 10.94
C ASN A 60 4.28 0.38 9.64
N LYS A 61 5.48 -0.19 9.45
CA LYS A 61 6.39 0.16 8.34
C LYS A 61 6.12 -0.57 7.03
N GLY A 62 5.28 -1.61 7.01
CA GLY A 62 5.19 -2.51 5.85
C GLY A 62 4.90 -1.83 4.52
N LEU A 63 3.78 -1.09 4.41
CA LEU A 63 3.46 -0.34 3.19
C LEU A 63 4.40 0.85 2.96
N LYS A 64 4.90 1.51 4.02
CA LYS A 64 5.85 2.63 3.91
C LYS A 64 7.18 2.19 3.29
N GLU A 65 7.75 1.08 3.76
CA GLU A 65 8.97 0.48 3.21
C GLU A 65 8.77 0.04 1.77
N LEU A 66 7.60 -0.50 1.46
CA LEU A 66 7.28 -0.95 0.13
C LEU A 66 7.16 0.22 -0.87
N THR A 67 6.47 1.29 -0.49
CA THR A 67 6.44 2.55 -1.23
C THR A 67 7.86 3.07 -1.47
N ALA A 68 8.69 3.12 -0.43
CA ALA A 68 10.08 3.58 -0.55
C ALA A 68 10.88 2.71 -1.53
N LYS A 69 10.68 1.39 -1.53
CA LYS A 69 11.30 0.47 -2.49
C LYS A 69 10.84 0.74 -3.92
N VAL A 70 9.55 1.01 -4.14
CA VAL A 70 9.01 1.31 -5.48
C VAL A 70 9.58 2.61 -6.01
N ILE A 71 9.66 3.65 -5.17
CA ILE A 71 10.26 4.94 -5.53
C ILE A 71 11.76 4.79 -5.78
N ALA A 72 12.50 4.06 -4.94
CA ALA A 72 13.95 3.89 -5.12
C ALA A 72 14.33 3.07 -6.36
N ARG A 73 13.39 2.32 -6.95
CA ARG A 73 13.61 1.45 -8.11
C ARG A 73 13.32 2.12 -9.46
N ASN A 74 12.62 3.24 -9.48
CA ASN A 74 12.19 3.95 -10.70
C ASN A 74 12.66 5.39 -10.70
#